data_AF-A0AAD6VTN1-F1
#
_entry.id   AF-A0AAD6VTN1-F1
#
_cell.length_a   1.000
_cell.length_b   1.000
_cell.length_c   1.000
_cell.angle_alpha   90.00
_cell.angle_beta   90.00
_cell.angle_gamma   90.00
#
_symmetry.space_group_name_H-M   'P 1'
#
loop_
_entity.id
_entity.type
_entity.pdbx_description
1 polymer ?
#
loop_
_entity_poly.entity_id
_entity_poly.type
_entity_poly.pdbx_seq_one_letter_code
_entity_poly.pdbx_strand_id
1 'polypeptide(L)'
;MTSQVQATHSKRCKLHTYSRLAQTQLTARPVNFPDSDIAFRSCDHRIFRVHVRNLETHAEGFPPAAFCAQEDGSEVVDLSEPAATLELLFQYMYPQRQPDLTALEFSLLADLAEAAEKYQVYAAMDICRIFMGNGLQDNALTVLNYAVRHDYRDIADEAAPLTISLPLEEVATHMHPTYMGSWVRIIYNYRYLF
;
A
#
# COMPACT_ATOMS: atom_id res chain seq x y z
N MET A 1 -19.56 -48.79 7.54
CA MET A 1 -18.23 -48.25 7.17
C MET A 1 -18.40 -47.40 5.92
N THR A 2 -17.94 -46.14 6.00
CA THR A 2 -17.61 -45.18 4.92
C THR A 2 -18.71 -44.75 3.93
N SER A 3 -18.84 -43.50 3.50
CA SER A 3 -18.42 -42.17 3.99
C SER A 3 -19.11 -41.18 3.04
N GLN A 4 -19.70 -40.12 3.57
CA GLN A 4 -20.23 -38.99 2.80
C GLN A 4 -19.05 -38.16 2.28
N VAL A 5 -18.94 -37.94 0.96
CA VAL A 5 -18.10 -36.86 0.40
C VAL A 5 -18.72 -36.34 -0.90
N GLN A 6 -19.60 -35.35 -0.81
CA GLN A 6 -19.95 -34.47 -1.92
C GLN A 6 -20.31 -33.08 -1.38
N ALA A 7 -19.31 -32.24 -1.12
CA ALA A 7 -19.50 -30.80 -0.88
C ALA A 7 -18.18 -30.01 -0.98
N THR A 8 -17.40 -30.17 -2.05
CA THR A 8 -16.16 -29.39 -2.25
C THR A 8 -15.90 -29.04 -3.71
N HIS A 9 -16.87 -28.40 -4.39
CA HIS A 9 -16.60 -27.90 -5.75
C HIS A 9 -17.01 -26.45 -6.03
N SER A 10 -17.34 -25.65 -5.01
CA SER A 10 -17.81 -24.27 -5.18
C SER A 10 -17.07 -23.23 -4.33
N LYS A 11 -15.75 -23.37 -4.16
CA LYS A 11 -14.91 -22.31 -3.56
C LYS A 11 -13.68 -21.90 -4.39
N ARG A 12 -13.35 -22.65 -5.46
CA ARG A 12 -12.16 -22.38 -6.28
C ARG A 12 -12.38 -21.37 -7.43
N CYS A 13 -13.63 -21.05 -7.75
CA CYS A 13 -14.00 -20.24 -8.91
C CYS A 13 -14.14 -18.73 -8.62
N LYS A 14 -13.94 -18.27 -7.37
CA LYS A 14 -14.05 -16.84 -7.01
C LYS A 14 -12.71 -16.12 -6.89
N LEU A 15 -11.60 -16.85 -6.67
CA LEU A 15 -10.26 -16.24 -6.53
C LEU A 15 -9.69 -15.77 -7.87
N HIS A 16 -10.12 -16.35 -8.99
CA HIS A 16 -9.61 -15.99 -10.31
C HIS A 16 -10.32 -14.81 -10.99
N THR A 17 -11.47 -14.38 -10.46
CA THR A 17 -12.26 -13.29 -11.05
C THR A 17 -11.83 -11.92 -10.51
N TYR A 18 -11.31 -11.87 -9.27
CA TYR A 18 -10.80 -10.62 -8.67
C TYR A 18 -9.55 -10.07 -9.39
N SER A 19 -8.70 -10.94 -9.94
CA SER A 19 -7.47 -10.52 -10.64
C SER A 19 -7.72 -9.80 -11.97
N ARG A 20 -8.87 -10.03 -12.60
CA ARG A 20 -9.19 -9.47 -13.93
C ARG A 20 -9.93 -8.13 -13.84
N LEU A 21 -10.66 -7.87 -12.75
CA LEU A 21 -11.38 -6.60 -12.55
C LEU A 21 -10.43 -5.47 -12.10
N ALA A 22 -9.43 -5.77 -11.25
CA ALA A 22 -8.42 -4.79 -10.84
C ALA A 22 -7.52 -4.31 -12.00
N GLN A 23 -7.38 -5.11 -13.07
CA GLN A 23 -6.60 -4.73 -14.25
C GLN A 23 -7.27 -3.67 -15.14
N THR A 24 -8.55 -3.35 -14.91
CA THR A 24 -9.31 -2.45 -15.83
C THR A 24 -9.25 -0.97 -15.41
N GLN A 25 -8.66 -0.63 -14.26
CA GLN A 25 -8.63 0.75 -13.75
C GLN A 25 -7.26 1.46 -13.85
N LEU A 26 -6.21 0.79 -14.32
CA LEU A 26 -4.90 1.42 -14.56
C LEU A 26 -4.84 1.96 -15.98
N THR A 27 -5.16 3.25 -16.16
CA THR A 27 -5.17 3.94 -17.46
C THR A 27 -3.77 4.30 -17.98
N ALA A 28 -2.71 3.84 -17.34
CA ALA A 28 -1.32 4.09 -17.74
C ALA A 28 -0.68 2.86 -18.41
N ARG A 29 0.38 3.12 -19.19
CA ARG A 29 1.17 2.06 -19.81
C ARG A 29 1.82 1.21 -18.72
N PRO A 30 1.81 -0.13 -18.83
CA PRO A 30 2.43 -0.99 -17.84
C PRO A 30 3.94 -0.73 -17.77
N VAL A 31 4.47 -0.63 -16.56
CA VAL A 31 5.89 -0.40 -16.27
C VAL A 31 6.64 -1.72 -16.43
N ASN A 32 7.15 -1.98 -17.63
CA ASN A 32 8.02 -3.12 -17.90
C ASN A 32 8.87 -2.84 -19.15
N PHE A 33 10.14 -2.48 -18.96
CA PHE A 33 11.01 -2.04 -20.04
C PHE A 33 12.11 -3.08 -20.34
N PRO A 34 12.19 -3.62 -21.57
CA PRO A 34 13.19 -4.63 -21.91
C PRO A 34 14.65 -4.17 -21.77
N ASP A 35 14.89 -2.87 -21.90
CA ASP A 35 16.18 -2.18 -21.81
C ASP A 35 16.57 -1.75 -20.39
N SER A 36 15.81 -2.17 -19.37
CA SER A 36 16.08 -1.87 -17.97
C SER A 36 17.23 -2.66 -17.37
N ASP A 37 17.96 -2.01 -16.47
CA ASP A 37 19.14 -2.54 -15.78
C ASP A 37 18.80 -3.35 -14.52
N ILE A 38 17.56 -3.28 -14.02
CA ILE A 38 17.12 -3.99 -12.83
C ILE A 38 15.71 -4.58 -12.98
N ALA A 39 15.48 -5.72 -12.32
CA ALA A 39 14.19 -6.36 -12.20
C ALA A 39 13.76 -6.51 -10.72
N PHE A 40 12.52 -6.11 -10.42
CA PHE A 40 11.87 -6.40 -9.15
C PHE A 40 10.82 -7.50 -9.31
N ARG A 41 10.61 -8.32 -8.29
CA ARG A 41 9.51 -9.28 -8.20
C ARG A 41 8.61 -8.92 -7.03
N SER A 42 7.34 -8.76 -7.31
CA SER A 42 6.30 -8.55 -6.30
C SER A 42 6.06 -9.81 -5.46
N CYS A 43 5.36 -9.67 -4.34
CA CYS A 43 5.02 -10.82 -3.48
C CYS A 43 4.06 -11.81 -4.16
N ASP A 44 3.30 -11.37 -5.16
CA ASP A 44 2.47 -12.19 -6.05
C ASP A 44 3.19 -12.58 -7.37
N HIS A 45 4.52 -12.53 -7.36
CA HIS A 45 5.44 -13.08 -8.37
C HIS A 45 5.41 -12.40 -9.75
N ARG A 46 4.92 -11.16 -9.85
CA ARG A 46 5.02 -10.37 -11.08
C ARG A 46 6.38 -9.69 -11.16
N ILE A 47 7.01 -9.73 -12.33
CA ILE A 47 8.30 -9.09 -12.60
C ILE A 47 8.09 -7.70 -13.20
N PHE A 48 8.80 -6.71 -12.66
CA PHE A 48 8.87 -5.33 -13.14
C PHE A 48 10.30 -5.01 -13.53
N ARG A 49 10.52 -4.69 -14.80
CA ARG A 49 11.82 -4.23 -15.28
C ARG A 49 11.83 -2.70 -15.31
N VAL A 50 12.71 -2.09 -14.52
CA VAL A 50 12.80 -0.64 -14.33
C VAL A 50 14.23 -0.14 -14.44
N HIS A 51 14.42 1.15 -14.73
CA HIS A 51 15.74 1.75 -14.89
C HIS A 51 16.28 2.24 -13.54
N VAL A 52 17.51 1.86 -13.21
CA VAL A 52 18.20 2.30 -11.98
C VAL A 52 18.22 3.82 -11.86
N ARG A 53 18.57 4.53 -12.93
CA ARG A 53 18.59 6.01 -12.95
C ARG A 53 17.28 6.66 -12.51
N ASN A 54 16.13 6.02 -12.82
CA ASN A 54 14.82 6.55 -12.45
C ASN A 54 14.52 6.29 -10.98
N LEU A 55 14.94 5.14 -10.44
CA LEU A 55 14.87 4.87 -9.00
C LEU A 55 15.71 5.88 -8.24
N GLU A 56 16.98 6.06 -8.61
CA GLU A 56 17.91 6.99 -7.96
C GLU A 56 17.44 8.45 -8.00
N THR A 57 16.69 8.83 -9.03
CA THR A 57 16.18 10.20 -9.18
C THR A 57 14.91 10.43 -8.36
N HIS A 58 14.08 9.41 -8.16
CA HIS A 58 12.70 9.58 -7.67
C HIS A 58 12.43 8.90 -6.31
N ALA A 59 13.37 8.12 -5.77
CA ALA A 59 13.19 7.32 -4.57
C ALA A 59 14.49 7.17 -3.77
N GLU A 60 14.38 6.99 -2.46
CA GLU A 60 15.54 6.81 -1.55
C GLU A 60 15.47 5.53 -0.71
N GLY A 61 14.30 4.88 -0.61
CA GLY A 61 14.07 3.74 0.27
C GLY A 61 14.30 2.36 -0.35
N PHE A 62 14.82 2.27 -1.58
CA PHE A 62 15.10 0.98 -2.22
C PHE A 62 16.38 0.34 -1.64
N PRO A 63 16.43 -1.01 -1.49
CA PRO A 63 17.61 -1.68 -0.93
C PRO A 63 18.87 -1.41 -1.75
N PRO A 64 20.02 -1.08 -1.11
CA PRO A 64 21.29 -0.86 -1.83
C PRO A 64 21.72 -2.04 -2.71
N ALA A 65 21.41 -3.27 -2.28
CA ALA A 65 21.68 -4.49 -3.03
C ALA A 65 21.01 -4.52 -4.41
N ALA A 66 19.91 -3.79 -4.58
CA ALA A 66 19.24 -3.62 -5.86
C ALA A 66 20.15 -2.95 -6.90
N PHE A 67 21.05 -2.08 -6.47
CA PHE A 67 21.91 -1.28 -7.33
C PHE A 67 23.30 -1.88 -7.54
N CYS A 68 23.65 -2.93 -6.79
CA CYS A 68 24.88 -3.68 -6.98
C CYS A 68 24.70 -4.65 -8.15
N ALA A 69 24.85 -4.16 -9.37
CA ALA A 69 24.85 -4.98 -10.57
C ALA A 69 25.85 -6.15 -10.41
N GLN A 70 25.33 -7.38 -10.30
CA GLN A 70 26.14 -8.56 -10.59
C GLN A 70 26.25 -8.70 -12.11
N GLU A 71 27.46 -8.98 -12.59
CA GLU A 71 27.84 -9.04 -14.01
C GLU A 71 27.04 -10.08 -14.84
N ASP A 72 26.14 -10.86 -14.23
CA ASP A 72 25.33 -11.91 -14.88
C ASP A 72 23.90 -11.47 -15.28
N GLY A 73 23.44 -10.29 -14.84
CA GLY A 73 22.15 -9.73 -15.26
C GLY A 73 20.90 -10.51 -14.78
N SER A 74 21.01 -11.36 -13.76
CA SER A 74 19.91 -12.25 -13.31
C SER A 74 19.29 -11.92 -11.95
N GLU A 75 19.82 -10.97 -11.18
CA GLU A 75 19.32 -10.75 -9.82
C GLU A 75 17.97 -10.00 -9.84
N VAL A 76 16.91 -10.77 -9.59
CA VAL A 76 15.55 -10.26 -9.40
C VAL A 76 15.37 -9.96 -7.92
N VAL A 77 15.14 -8.69 -7.58
CA VAL A 77 14.97 -8.24 -6.19
C VAL A 77 13.53 -8.45 -5.74
N ASP A 78 13.34 -9.19 -4.67
CA ASP A 78 12.01 -9.43 -4.09
C ASP A 78 11.51 -8.23 -3.26
N LEU A 79 10.29 -7.79 -3.55
CA LEU A 79 9.57 -6.77 -2.80
C LEU A 79 8.33 -7.38 -2.14
N SER A 80 7.92 -6.85 -0.99
CA SER A 80 6.80 -7.38 -0.20
C SER A 80 5.42 -6.95 -0.71
N GLU A 81 5.39 -5.97 -1.59
CA GLU A 81 4.19 -5.31 -2.08
C GLU A 81 3.60 -6.13 -3.24
N PRO A 82 2.26 -6.13 -3.37
CA PRO A 82 1.60 -6.78 -4.49
C PRO A 82 1.84 -6.02 -5.79
N ALA A 83 1.70 -6.72 -6.91
CA ALA A 83 1.89 -6.16 -8.24
C ALA A 83 1.08 -4.89 -8.52
N ALA A 84 -0.16 -4.82 -8.05
CA ALA A 84 -1.03 -3.66 -8.29
C ALA A 84 -0.45 -2.37 -7.66
N THR A 85 0.10 -2.48 -6.45
CA THR A 85 0.73 -1.38 -5.73
C THR A 85 2.02 -0.95 -6.39
N LEU A 86 2.89 -1.90 -6.73
CA LEU A 86 4.17 -1.62 -7.39
C LEU A 86 3.99 -1.01 -8.79
N GLU A 87 2.97 -1.44 -9.52
CA GLU A 87 2.62 -0.85 -10.81
C GLU A 87 2.31 0.65 -10.69
N LEU A 88 1.52 1.04 -9.69
CA LEU A 88 1.21 2.46 -9.42
C LEU A 88 2.46 3.20 -8.94
N LEU A 89 3.20 2.63 -7.99
CA LEU A 89 4.39 3.24 -7.42
C LEU A 89 5.45 3.53 -8.48
N PHE A 90 5.75 2.55 -9.34
CA PHE A 90 6.75 2.73 -10.38
C PHE A 90 6.32 3.74 -11.45
N GLN A 91 5.01 3.97 -11.66
CA GLN A 91 4.59 5.00 -12.61
C GLN A 91 5.06 6.40 -12.22
N TYR A 92 5.14 6.69 -10.91
CA TYR A 92 5.63 7.97 -10.39
C TYR A 92 7.10 8.26 -10.70
N MET A 93 7.86 7.24 -11.10
CA MET A 93 9.30 7.35 -11.39
C MET A 93 9.60 7.58 -12.86
N TYR A 94 8.58 7.71 -13.71
CA TYR A 94 8.75 7.91 -15.14
C TYR A 94 8.14 9.24 -15.58
N PRO A 95 8.69 9.88 -16.63
CA PRO A 95 8.15 11.11 -17.20
C PRO A 95 6.86 10.81 -17.98
N GLN A 96 5.78 10.60 -17.24
CA GLN A 96 4.45 10.31 -17.77
C GLN A 96 3.37 11.01 -16.94
N ARG A 97 2.11 10.88 -17.36
CA ARG A 97 0.98 11.33 -16.54
C ARG A 97 0.88 10.43 -15.30
N GLN A 98 0.74 11.07 -14.14
CA GLN A 98 0.59 10.37 -12.87
C GLN A 98 -0.73 9.61 -12.82
N PRO A 99 -0.77 8.48 -12.08
CA PRO A 99 -2.00 7.69 -11.96
C PRO A 99 -3.11 8.52 -11.31
N ASP A 100 -4.33 8.29 -11.76
CA ASP A 100 -5.53 8.91 -11.19
C ASP A 100 -5.95 8.17 -9.92
N LEU A 101 -5.76 8.82 -8.78
CA LEU A 101 -6.10 8.23 -7.47
C LEU A 101 -7.60 8.36 -7.14
N THR A 102 -8.38 9.14 -7.88
CA THR A 102 -9.80 9.41 -7.57
C THR A 102 -10.70 8.21 -7.77
N ALA A 103 -10.31 7.28 -8.64
CA ALA A 103 -11.07 6.08 -8.96
C ALA A 103 -10.52 4.81 -8.30
N LEU A 104 -9.48 4.93 -7.45
CA LEU A 104 -8.88 3.78 -6.78
C LEU A 104 -9.74 3.34 -5.59
N GLU A 105 -9.86 2.02 -5.44
CA GLU A 105 -10.34 1.42 -4.20
C GLU A 105 -9.44 1.85 -3.03
N PHE A 106 -10.04 2.22 -1.90
CA PHE A 106 -9.31 2.78 -0.76
C PHE A 106 -8.21 1.84 -0.25
N SER A 107 -8.43 0.52 -0.29
CA SER A 107 -7.40 -0.45 0.11
C SER A 107 -6.14 -0.37 -0.76
N LEU A 108 -6.30 -0.18 -2.08
CA LEU A 108 -5.17 -0.04 -3.00
C LEU A 108 -4.48 1.32 -2.84
N LEU A 109 -5.25 2.37 -2.56
CA LEU A 109 -4.70 3.68 -2.19
C LEU A 109 -3.86 3.59 -0.91
N ALA A 110 -4.36 2.90 0.12
CA ALA A 110 -3.64 2.71 1.38
C ALA A 110 -2.35 1.91 1.18
N ASP A 111 -2.40 0.83 0.39
CA ASP A 111 -1.20 0.06 0.03
C ASP A 111 -0.18 0.91 -0.74
N LEU A 112 -0.64 1.75 -1.68
CA LEU A 112 0.22 2.69 -2.41
C LEU A 112 0.83 3.74 -1.47
N ALA A 113 0.05 4.28 -0.53
CA ALA A 113 0.53 5.25 0.44
C ALA A 113 1.65 4.65 1.31
N GLU A 114 1.45 3.45 1.87
CA GLU A 114 2.47 2.76 2.66
C GLU A 114 3.73 2.44 1.82
N ALA A 115 3.56 2.03 0.57
CA ALA A 115 4.70 1.79 -0.33
C ALA A 115 5.44 3.10 -0.69
N ALA A 116 4.73 4.20 -0.91
CA ALA A 116 5.32 5.50 -1.20
C ALA A 116 6.19 6.00 -0.04
N GLU A 117 5.72 5.84 1.20
CA GLU A 117 6.48 6.16 2.41
C GLU A 117 7.70 5.24 2.57
N LYS A 118 7.48 3.92 2.46
CA LYS A 118 8.55 2.91 2.62
C LYS A 118 9.70 3.12 1.65
N TYR A 119 9.38 3.38 0.38
CA TYR A 119 10.38 3.58 -0.67
C TYR A 119 10.78 5.04 -0.86
N GLN A 120 10.20 5.96 -0.07
CA GLN A 120 10.43 7.39 -0.13
C GLN A 120 10.26 7.95 -1.55
N VAL A 121 9.16 7.59 -2.20
CA VAL A 121 8.80 8.10 -3.53
C VAL A 121 8.10 9.43 -3.34
N TYR A 122 8.89 10.50 -3.21
CA TYR A 122 8.43 11.82 -2.76
C TYR A 122 7.23 12.36 -3.56
N ALA A 123 7.20 12.15 -4.88
CA ALA A 123 6.09 12.58 -5.73
C ALA A 123 4.76 11.87 -5.43
N ALA A 124 4.83 10.64 -4.91
CA ALA A 124 3.66 9.85 -4.51
C ALA A 124 3.24 10.12 -3.05
N MET A 125 4.20 10.39 -2.16
CA MET A 125 3.93 10.59 -0.72
C MET A 125 2.90 11.70 -0.47
N ASP A 126 3.14 12.91 -0.98
CA ASP A 126 2.28 14.07 -0.72
C ASP A 126 0.85 13.87 -1.25
N ILE A 127 0.73 13.33 -2.47
CA ILE A 127 -0.58 13.10 -3.07
C ILE A 127 -1.32 11.96 -2.37
N CYS A 128 -0.63 10.87 -1.99
CA CYS A 128 -1.23 9.79 -1.23
C CYS A 128 -1.70 10.28 0.14
N ARG A 129 -0.91 11.10 0.84
CA ARG A 129 -1.31 11.72 2.11
C ARG A 129 -2.63 12.48 1.99
N ILE A 130 -2.79 13.32 0.96
CA ILE A 130 -4.03 14.07 0.72
C ILE A 130 -5.21 13.12 0.52
N PHE A 131 -5.05 12.11 -0.32
CA PHE A 131 -6.13 11.14 -0.60
C PHE A 131 -6.46 10.25 0.59
N MET A 132 -5.48 9.89 1.42
CA MET A 132 -5.70 9.20 2.69
C MET A 132 -6.54 10.05 3.64
N GLY A 133 -6.26 11.35 3.75
CA GLY A 133 -7.09 12.29 4.51
C GLY A 133 -8.53 12.39 3.98
N ASN A 134 -8.73 12.34 2.66
CA ASN A 134 -10.08 12.38 2.09
C ASN A 134 -10.90 11.10 2.41
N GLY A 135 -10.25 9.97 2.70
CA GLY A 135 -10.89 8.71 3.07
C GLY A 135 -11.32 8.58 4.53
N LEU A 136 -11.17 9.63 5.35
CA LEU A 136 -11.40 9.62 6.79
C LEU A 136 -12.76 9.06 7.22
N GLN A 137 -13.84 9.47 6.54
CA GLN A 137 -15.21 9.16 6.98
C GLN A 137 -15.49 7.66 7.03
N ASP A 138 -15.01 6.92 6.02
CA ASP A 138 -15.29 5.49 5.88
C ASP A 138 -14.14 4.60 6.38
N ASN A 139 -12.93 5.15 6.55
CA ASN A 139 -11.71 4.38 6.82
C ASN A 139 -10.86 4.93 7.98
N ALA A 140 -11.48 5.60 8.95
CA ALA A 140 -10.82 6.33 10.03
C ALA A 140 -9.68 5.55 10.73
N LEU A 141 -9.88 4.25 11.04
CA LEU A 141 -8.85 3.45 11.72
C LEU A 141 -7.61 3.24 10.84
N THR A 142 -7.80 2.94 9.56
CA THR A 142 -6.71 2.78 8.59
C THR A 142 -5.97 4.10 8.39
N VAL A 143 -6.71 5.19 8.24
CA VAL A 143 -6.13 6.54 8.08
C VAL A 143 -5.36 6.96 9.33
N LEU A 144 -5.91 6.72 10.52
CA LEU A 144 -5.23 6.99 11.78
C LEU A 144 -3.91 6.22 11.89
N ASN A 145 -3.93 4.92 11.57
CA ASN A 145 -2.73 4.10 11.62
C ASN A 145 -1.65 4.57 10.65
N TYR A 146 -2.03 4.89 9.41
CA TYR A 146 -1.14 5.49 8.42
C TYR A 146 -0.55 6.81 8.94
N ALA A 147 -1.39 7.74 9.36
CA ALA A 147 -0.99 9.06 9.82
C ALA A 147 -0.02 9.00 11.01
N VAL A 148 -0.28 8.09 11.95
CA VAL A 148 0.56 7.94 13.15
C VAL A 148 1.90 7.26 12.85
N ARG A 149 1.95 6.29 11.92
CA ARG A 149 3.21 5.65 11.49
C ARG A 149 4.17 6.63 10.81
N HIS A 150 3.60 7.58 10.05
CA HIS A 150 4.36 8.50 9.20
C HIS A 150 4.40 9.96 9.73
N ASP A 151 4.00 10.18 10.99
CA ASP A 151 3.97 11.48 11.70
C ASP A 151 3.14 12.59 11.03
N TYR A 152 2.04 12.23 10.35
CA TYR A 152 1.04 13.18 9.84
C TYR A 152 0.03 13.56 10.92
N ARG A 153 0.48 14.41 11.85
CA ARG A 153 -0.29 14.78 13.06
C ARG A 153 -1.63 15.44 12.76
N ASP A 154 -1.69 16.26 11.71
CA ASP A 154 -2.93 16.91 11.27
C ASP A 154 -4.00 15.88 10.92
N ILE A 155 -3.64 14.87 10.12
CA ILE A 155 -4.56 13.78 9.74
C ILE A 155 -4.87 12.90 10.95
N ALA A 156 -3.88 12.63 11.82
CA ALA A 156 -4.08 11.82 13.01
C ALA A 156 -5.07 12.47 13.99
N ASP A 157 -4.98 13.79 14.19
CA ASP A 157 -5.86 14.55 15.08
C ASP A 157 -7.30 14.57 14.56
N GLU A 158 -7.49 14.59 13.23
CA GLU A 158 -8.81 14.48 12.59
C GLU A 158 -9.37 13.05 12.62
N ALA A 159 -8.52 12.03 12.43
CA ALA A 159 -8.91 10.63 12.40
C ALA A 159 -9.25 10.07 13.78
N ALA A 160 -8.50 10.46 14.81
CA ALA A 160 -8.58 9.82 16.12
C ALA A 160 -10.00 9.88 16.75
N PRO A 161 -10.72 11.01 16.73
CA PRO A 161 -12.07 11.09 17.30
C PRO A 161 -13.06 10.12 16.63
N LEU A 162 -12.91 9.86 15.33
CA LEU A 162 -13.78 8.97 14.57
C LEU A 162 -13.59 7.50 14.98
N THR A 163 -12.44 7.15 15.55
CA THR A 163 -12.12 5.78 15.99
C THR A 163 -12.57 5.46 17.42
N ILE A 164 -13.05 6.43 18.20
CA ILE A 164 -13.43 6.25 19.61
C ILE A 164 -14.57 5.24 19.80
N SER A 165 -15.47 5.17 18.80
CA SER A 165 -16.61 4.26 18.83
C SER A 165 -16.26 2.80 18.50
N LEU A 166 -15.03 2.54 18.02
CA LEU A 166 -14.61 1.21 17.63
C LEU A 166 -14.31 0.32 18.84
N PRO A 167 -14.59 -0.99 18.77
CA PRO A 167 -14.19 -1.93 19.80
C PRO A 167 -12.69 -1.89 20.06
N LEU A 168 -12.31 -1.94 21.34
CA LEU A 168 -10.90 -1.97 21.76
C LEU A 168 -10.11 -3.10 21.08
N GLU A 169 -10.74 -4.27 20.92
CA GLU A 169 -10.15 -5.43 20.24
C GLU A 169 -9.80 -5.12 18.78
N GLU A 170 -10.69 -4.42 18.07
CA GLU A 170 -10.48 -4.05 16.67
C GLU A 170 -9.30 -3.10 16.54
N VAL A 171 -9.22 -2.09 17.42
CA VAL A 171 -8.13 -1.12 17.40
C VAL A 171 -6.81 -1.76 17.81
N ALA A 172 -6.79 -2.57 18.88
CA ALA A 172 -5.60 -3.26 19.35
C ALA A 172 -5.03 -4.27 18.33
N THR A 173 -5.88 -4.81 17.45
CA THR A 173 -5.46 -5.73 16.38
C THR A 173 -4.73 -5.02 15.26
N HIS A 174 -5.12 -3.79 14.92
CA HIS A 174 -4.62 -3.08 13.73
C HIS A 174 -3.62 -1.96 14.05
N MET A 175 -3.67 -1.41 15.26
CA MET A 175 -2.78 -0.34 15.70
C MET A 175 -1.48 -0.91 16.27
N HIS A 176 -0.35 -0.31 15.91
CA HIS A 176 0.94 -0.70 16.46
C HIS A 176 0.99 -0.41 17.98
N PRO A 177 1.51 -1.33 18.82
CA PRO A 177 1.44 -1.22 20.28
C PRO A 177 1.98 0.10 20.85
N THR A 178 3.02 0.68 20.24
CA THR A 178 3.61 1.97 20.65
C THR A 178 2.60 3.12 20.68
N TYR A 179 1.59 3.09 19.80
CA TYR A 179 0.63 4.17 19.67
C TYR A 179 -0.67 3.92 20.45
N MET A 180 -0.85 2.69 20.95
CA MET A 180 -2.02 2.30 21.73
C MET A 180 -2.19 3.18 22.97
N GLY A 181 -1.10 3.53 23.65
CA GLY A 181 -1.14 4.42 24.82
C GLY A 181 -1.66 5.83 24.48
N SER A 182 -1.24 6.39 23.35
CA SER A 182 -1.72 7.69 22.86
C SER A 182 -3.20 7.63 22.50
N TRP A 183 -3.63 6.58 21.81
CA TRP A 183 -5.04 6.38 21.45
C TRP A 183 -5.95 6.19 22.67
N VAL A 184 -5.52 5.40 23.66
CA VAL A 184 -6.24 5.24 24.94
C VAL A 184 -6.41 6.60 25.63
N ARG A 185 -5.37 7.45 25.64
CA ARG A 185 -5.46 8.80 26.21
C ARG A 185 -6.48 9.67 25.49
N ILE A 186 -6.57 9.55 24.17
CA ILE A 186 -7.59 10.24 23.36
C ILE A 186 -8.99 9.79 23.81
N ILE A 187 -9.27 8.49 23.89
CA ILE A 187 -10.57 8.00 24.38
C ILE A 187 -10.94 8.59 25.73
N TYR A 188 -10.02 8.54 26.70
CA TYR A 188 -10.31 9.05 28.04
C TYR A 188 -10.63 10.55 27.99
N ASN A 189 -9.86 11.35 27.25
CA ASN A 189 -10.10 12.79 27.15
C ASN A 189 -11.47 13.13 26.52
N TYR A 190 -11.90 12.37 25.51
CA TYR A 190 -13.20 12.60 24.85
C TYR A 190 -14.39 12.02 25.63
N ARG A 191 -14.18 10.96 26.43
CA ARG A 191 -15.23 10.30 27.22
C ARG A 191 -15.63 11.08 28.49
N TYR A 192 -14.89 12.12 28.87
CA TYR A 192 -15.23 13.03 29.98
C TYR A 192 -15.77 14.40 29.53
N LEU A 193 -15.96 14.60 28.22
CA LEU A 193 -16.52 15.84 27.65
C LEU A 193 -18.01 15.72 27.26
N PHE A 194 -18.62 14.55 27.46
CA PHE A 194 -20.05 14.25 27.29
C PHE A 194 -20.52 13.27 28.38
#